data_AF-E5DSX3-F1
#
_entry.id   AF-E5DSX3-F1
#
_cell.length_a   1.000
_cell.length_b   1.000
_cell.length_c   1.000
_cell.angle_alpha   90.00
_cell.angle_beta   90.00
_cell.angle_gamma   90.00
#
_symmetry.space_group_name_H-M   'P 1'
#
loop_
_entity.id
_entity.type
_entity.pdbx_description
1 polymer ?
#
loop_
_entity_poly.entity_id
_entity_poly.type
_entity_poly.pdbx_seq_one_letter_code
_entity_poly.pdbx_strand_id
1 'polypeptide(L)'
;NAAPAQAPVSDRAWALFRALDGKGLVPDGYVEGWKKTFEEDFSPRRGAELVARAWTDPDFRQLLLTDGTAAVAQYGYLGPQGEYIVAVEDTPTLKNVIVCSLCSCTAWPILGLPPTWYKSFEYRARVVREPRKVLSEMGTEIASDVEIRVYDTTAETRYMVLPQRPAGTEGWSQEQLQ
;
A
#
# COMPACT_ATOMS: atom_id res chain seq x y z
N ASN A 1 -29.41 14.91 11.97
CA ASN A 1 -28.41 14.82 10.89
C ASN A 1 -27.69 16.15 10.61
N ALA A 2 -27.89 17.21 11.39
CA ALA A 2 -27.05 18.42 11.25
C ALA A 2 -25.61 18.12 11.68
N ALA A 3 -24.63 18.69 10.98
CA ALA A 3 -23.23 18.61 11.37
C ALA A 3 -22.97 19.41 12.66
N PRO A 4 -22.05 18.98 13.53
CA PRO A 4 -21.67 19.76 14.70
C PRO A 4 -20.90 21.03 14.29
N ALA A 5 -21.03 22.09 15.08
CA ALA A 5 -20.21 23.28 14.93
C ALA A 5 -18.73 22.92 15.13
N GLN A 6 -17.88 23.32 14.19
CA GLN A 6 -16.44 23.02 14.21
C GLN A 6 -15.67 24.24 13.71
N ALA A 7 -14.57 24.56 14.38
CA ALA A 7 -13.57 25.48 13.84
C ALA A 7 -12.93 24.89 12.55
N PRO A 8 -12.29 25.72 11.70
CA PRO A 8 -11.55 25.25 10.53
C PRO A 8 -10.57 24.12 10.88
N VAL A 9 -10.43 23.14 9.99
CA VAL A 9 -9.60 21.95 10.28
C VAL A 9 -8.12 22.28 10.42
N SER A 10 -7.61 23.26 9.66
CA SER A 10 -6.23 23.77 9.80
C SER A 10 -6.01 24.34 11.21
N ASP A 11 -6.95 25.15 11.70
CA ASP A 11 -6.86 25.76 13.03
C ASP A 11 -6.85 24.70 14.13
N ARG A 12 -7.71 23.70 14.03
CA ARG A 12 -7.77 22.57 14.97
C ARG A 12 -6.48 21.74 14.95
N ALA A 13 -5.94 21.44 13.77
CA ALA A 13 -4.70 20.68 13.63
C ALA A 13 -3.49 21.41 14.21
N TRP A 14 -3.32 22.70 13.86
CA TRP A 14 -2.22 23.49 14.40
C TRP A 14 -2.39 23.85 15.89
N ALA A 15 -3.62 23.94 16.38
CA ALA A 15 -3.88 24.07 17.81
C ALA A 15 -3.41 22.83 18.59
N LEU A 16 -3.66 21.62 18.07
CA LEU A 16 -3.16 20.38 18.67
C LEU A 16 -1.63 20.35 18.69
N PHE A 17 -0.99 20.67 17.55
CA PHE A 17 0.47 20.73 17.47
C PHE A 17 1.06 21.68 18.52
N ARG A 18 0.61 22.95 18.55
CA ARG A 18 1.09 23.95 19.52
C ARG A 18 0.81 23.56 20.98
N ALA A 19 -0.29 22.85 21.24
CA ALA A 19 -0.64 22.41 22.59
C ALA A 19 0.32 21.35 23.14
N LEU A 20 0.84 20.45 22.28
CA LEU A 20 1.85 19.46 22.64
C LEU A 20 3.25 20.06 22.66
N ASP A 21 3.58 20.83 21.62
CA ASP A 21 4.88 21.50 21.44
C ASP A 21 5.18 22.50 22.59
N GLY A 22 4.21 23.36 22.94
CA GLY A 22 4.34 24.31 24.06
C GLY A 22 4.46 23.66 25.44
N LYS A 23 4.33 22.32 25.53
CA LYS A 23 4.57 21.52 26.74
C LYS A 23 5.86 20.70 26.65
N GLY A 24 6.67 20.87 25.61
CA GLY A 24 7.90 20.11 25.40
C GLY A 24 7.68 18.63 25.08
N LEU A 25 6.50 18.27 24.56
CA LEU A 25 6.16 16.87 24.23
C LEU A 25 6.47 16.50 22.77
N VAL A 26 6.93 17.46 21.99
CA VAL A 26 7.35 17.27 20.59
C VAL A 26 8.83 17.62 20.52
N PRO A 27 9.71 16.67 20.17
CA PRO A 27 11.12 16.98 19.94
C PRO A 27 11.30 17.95 18.77
N ASP A 28 12.38 18.72 18.80
CA ASP A 28 12.75 19.65 17.72
C ASP A 28 12.81 18.93 16.37
N GLY A 29 12.09 19.45 15.37
CA GLY A 29 12.08 18.91 14.01
C GLY A 29 11.33 17.59 13.84
N TYR A 30 10.63 17.09 14.87
CA TYR A 30 10.01 15.76 14.85
C TYR A 30 8.95 15.60 13.76
N VAL A 31 7.99 16.53 13.67
CA VAL A 31 6.90 16.44 12.68
C VAL A 31 7.39 16.75 11.26
N GLU A 32 8.41 17.58 11.13
CA GLU A 32 9.07 17.91 9.88
C GLU A 32 9.83 16.70 9.33
N GLY A 33 10.55 15.97 10.20
CA GLY A 33 11.21 14.71 9.85
C GLY A 33 10.21 13.66 9.37
N TRP A 34 9.09 13.48 10.09
CA TRP A 34 8.04 12.56 9.65
C TRP A 34 7.39 12.98 8.33
N LYS A 35 7.12 14.28 8.13
CA LYS A 35 6.62 14.80 6.85
C LYS A 35 7.58 14.43 5.71
N LYS A 36 8.89 14.63 5.89
CA LYS A 36 9.91 14.26 4.90
C LYS A 36 9.88 12.76 4.59
N THR A 37 9.87 11.91 5.61
CA THR A 37 9.79 10.44 5.42
C THR A 37 8.53 10.01 4.68
N PHE A 38 7.38 10.59 5.01
CA PHE A 38 6.12 10.28 4.32
C PHE A 38 6.11 10.72 2.85
N GLU A 39 6.79 11.82 2.51
CA GLU A 39 6.77 12.40 1.17
C GLU A 39 7.88 11.84 0.26
N GLU A 40 9.03 11.49 0.81
CA GLU A 40 10.23 11.14 0.04
C GLU A 40 10.62 9.66 0.17
N ASP A 41 10.57 9.09 1.37
CA ASP A 41 11.04 7.72 1.60
C ASP A 41 9.96 6.68 1.29
N PHE A 42 8.75 6.87 1.81
CA PHE A 42 7.64 5.94 1.62
C PHE A 42 7.09 6.07 0.20
N SER A 43 7.49 5.14 -0.67
CA SER A 43 7.27 5.27 -2.10
C SER A 43 6.84 3.97 -2.76
N PRO A 44 5.85 4.00 -3.68
CA PRO A 44 5.50 2.83 -4.48
C PRO A 44 6.61 2.38 -5.44
N ARG A 45 7.64 3.22 -5.69
CA ARG A 45 8.81 2.82 -6.50
C ARG A 45 9.59 1.67 -5.87
N ARG A 46 9.62 1.58 -4.53
CA ARG A 46 10.23 0.45 -3.81
C ARG A 46 9.48 -0.85 -4.06
N GLY A 47 8.14 -0.83 -4.04
CA GLY A 47 7.32 -1.97 -4.42
C GLY A 47 7.54 -2.39 -5.87
N ALA A 48 7.65 -1.43 -6.79
CA ALA A 48 7.94 -1.70 -8.21
C ALA A 48 9.31 -2.38 -8.39
N GLU A 49 10.33 -1.94 -7.66
CA GLU A 49 11.66 -2.57 -7.65
C GLU A 49 11.62 -4.03 -7.19
N LEU A 50 10.89 -4.33 -6.11
CA LEU A 50 10.70 -5.69 -5.62
C LEU A 50 9.98 -6.58 -6.65
N VAL A 51 8.95 -6.05 -7.33
CA VAL A 51 8.23 -6.77 -8.40
C VAL A 51 9.14 -7.04 -9.59
N ALA A 52 9.87 -6.04 -10.08
CA ALA A 52 10.79 -6.19 -11.20
C ALA A 52 11.89 -7.21 -10.90
N ARG A 53 12.40 -7.23 -9.66
CA ARG A 53 13.32 -8.27 -9.19
C ARG A 53 12.67 -9.64 -9.21
N ALA A 54 11.48 -9.80 -8.63
CA ALA A 54 10.76 -11.08 -8.61
C ALA A 54 10.32 -11.59 -10.01
N TRP A 55 10.25 -10.72 -11.02
CA TRP A 55 10.00 -11.12 -12.40
C TRP A 55 11.26 -11.59 -13.15
N THR A 56 12.44 -11.26 -12.65
CA THR A 56 13.73 -11.54 -13.32
C THR A 56 14.64 -12.47 -12.53
N ASP A 57 14.34 -12.71 -11.26
CA ASP A 57 15.08 -13.58 -10.34
C ASP A 57 14.11 -14.57 -9.65
N PRO A 58 14.09 -15.85 -10.08
CA PRO A 58 13.21 -16.87 -9.52
C PRO A 58 13.46 -17.16 -8.04
N ASP A 59 14.71 -17.07 -7.57
CA ASP A 59 15.05 -17.33 -6.16
C ASP A 59 14.53 -16.21 -5.28
N PHE A 60 14.67 -14.95 -5.73
CA PHE A 60 14.06 -13.81 -5.05
C PHE A 60 12.53 -13.86 -5.09
N ARG A 61 11.93 -14.29 -6.22
CA ARG A 61 10.48 -14.49 -6.31
C ARG A 61 9.99 -15.46 -5.25
N GLN A 62 10.66 -16.61 -5.15
CA GLN A 62 10.30 -17.64 -4.17
C GLN A 62 10.38 -17.08 -2.75
N LEU A 63 11.48 -16.38 -2.42
CA LEU A 63 11.63 -15.75 -1.12
C LEU A 63 10.53 -14.72 -0.85
N LEU A 64 10.23 -13.82 -1.79
CA LEU A 64 9.21 -12.79 -1.64
C LEU A 64 7.82 -13.38 -1.33
N LEU A 65 7.50 -14.53 -1.94
CA LEU A 65 6.22 -15.20 -1.76
C LEU A 65 6.13 -16.06 -0.49
N THR A 66 7.26 -16.58 0.02
CA THR A 66 7.26 -17.40 1.25
C THR A 66 7.61 -16.63 2.52
N ASP A 67 8.47 -15.62 2.41
CA ASP A 67 8.91 -14.73 3.48
C ASP A 67 9.14 -13.32 2.93
N GLY A 68 8.03 -12.62 2.68
CA GLY A 68 8.05 -11.26 2.15
C GLY A 68 8.80 -10.28 3.06
N THR A 69 8.82 -10.54 4.37
CA THR A 69 9.56 -9.71 5.33
C THR A 69 11.07 -9.82 5.07
N ALA A 70 11.60 -11.04 4.93
CA ALA A 70 13.00 -11.25 4.60
C ALA A 70 13.37 -10.66 3.22
N ALA A 71 12.51 -10.81 2.21
CA ALA A 71 12.75 -10.23 0.88
C ALA A 71 12.83 -8.69 0.92
N VAL A 72 11.88 -8.03 1.59
CA VAL A 72 11.88 -6.56 1.76
C VAL A 72 13.06 -6.09 2.61
N ALA A 73 13.49 -6.88 3.59
CA ALA A 73 14.65 -6.58 4.42
C ALA A 73 15.97 -6.54 3.63
N GLN A 74 16.14 -7.34 2.56
CA GLN A 74 17.34 -7.29 1.71
C GLN A 74 17.57 -5.92 1.07
N TYR A 75 16.49 -5.16 0.86
CA TYR A 75 16.53 -3.81 0.30
C TYR A 75 16.54 -2.71 1.38
N GLY A 76 16.43 -3.08 2.67
CA GLY A 76 16.31 -2.12 3.76
C GLY A 76 14.99 -1.34 3.77
N TYR A 77 13.92 -1.92 3.22
CA TYR A 77 12.62 -1.23 3.05
C TYR A 77 11.59 -1.57 4.13
N LEU A 78 11.97 -2.30 5.19
CA LEU A 78 11.10 -2.44 6.35
C LEU A 78 10.95 -1.09 7.07
N GLY A 79 9.80 -0.89 7.71
CA GLY A 79 9.52 0.34 8.44
C GLY A 79 8.10 0.36 9.00
N PRO A 80 7.69 1.50 9.60
CA PRO A 80 6.35 1.66 10.18
C PRO A 80 5.25 1.21 9.22
N GLN A 81 4.32 0.40 9.70
CA GLN A 81 3.24 -0.18 8.87
C GLN A 81 3.75 -1.02 7.69
N GLY A 82 4.92 -1.65 7.84
CA GLY A 82 5.53 -2.53 6.84
C GLY A 82 6.53 -3.51 7.46
N GLU A 83 6.32 -3.90 8.71
CA GLU A 83 7.25 -4.75 9.48
C GLU A 83 7.01 -6.25 9.24
N TYR A 84 5.77 -6.63 8.90
CA TYR A 84 5.40 -8.00 8.54
C TYR A 84 4.74 -8.00 7.15
N ILE A 85 5.52 -8.38 6.14
CA ILE A 85 5.12 -8.30 4.74
C ILE A 85 4.72 -9.67 4.19
N VAL A 86 3.59 -9.69 3.48
CA VAL A 86 3.17 -10.84 2.68
C VAL A 86 2.89 -10.37 1.25
N ALA A 87 3.62 -10.91 0.28
CA ALA A 87 3.33 -10.72 -1.13
C ALA A 87 2.31 -11.77 -1.61
N VAL A 88 1.29 -11.34 -2.33
CA VAL A 88 0.25 -12.24 -2.88
C VAL A 88 0.35 -12.29 -4.40
N GLU A 89 0.48 -13.49 -4.94
CA GLU A 89 0.79 -13.73 -6.35
C GLU A 89 -0.48 -13.75 -7.22
N ASP A 90 -0.53 -12.89 -8.24
CA ASP A 90 -1.50 -13.03 -9.32
C ASP A 90 -1.11 -14.17 -10.27
N THR A 91 -2.09 -14.89 -10.77
CA THR A 91 -1.92 -16.02 -11.70
C THR A 91 -2.91 -15.88 -12.87
N PRO A 92 -2.80 -16.70 -13.94
CA PRO A 92 -3.76 -16.65 -15.05
C PRO A 92 -5.23 -16.84 -14.63
N THR A 93 -5.49 -17.42 -13.47
CA THR A 93 -6.83 -17.69 -12.94
C THR A 93 -7.12 -16.98 -11.61
N LEU A 94 -6.23 -16.10 -11.14
CA LEU A 94 -6.39 -15.40 -9.86
C LEU A 94 -5.87 -13.95 -9.93
N LYS A 95 -6.74 -13.01 -9.56
CA LYS A 95 -6.39 -11.60 -9.31
C LYS A 95 -6.56 -11.28 -7.83
N ASN A 96 -5.49 -10.81 -7.19
CA ASN A 96 -5.52 -10.33 -5.82
C ASN A 96 -5.77 -8.81 -5.78
N VAL A 97 -6.51 -8.37 -4.76
CA VAL A 97 -6.83 -6.97 -4.47
C VAL A 97 -6.72 -6.75 -2.97
N ILE A 98 -6.21 -5.61 -2.53
CA ILE A 98 -6.00 -5.31 -1.10
C ILE A 98 -6.92 -4.17 -0.68
N VAL A 99 -7.50 -4.27 0.50
CA VAL A 99 -8.26 -3.20 1.16
C VAL A 99 -7.98 -3.19 2.65
N CYS A 100 -8.34 -2.11 3.33
CA CYS A 100 -8.56 -2.10 4.77
C CYS A 100 -9.97 -1.55 5.00
N SER A 101 -10.96 -2.44 5.11
CA SER A 101 -12.37 -2.03 5.19
C SER A 101 -12.66 -1.18 6.44
N LEU A 102 -11.90 -1.42 7.52
CA LEU A 102 -12.08 -0.74 8.81
C LEU A 102 -11.48 0.66 8.86
N CYS A 103 -10.40 0.94 8.11
CA CYS A 103 -9.76 2.25 8.09
C CYS A 103 -8.93 2.49 6.82
N SER A 104 -7.63 2.21 6.86
CA SER A 104 -6.68 2.56 5.80
C SER A 104 -5.31 1.86 5.92
N CYS A 105 -5.22 0.70 6.58
CA CYS A 105 -3.97 -0.04 6.72
C CYS A 105 -3.35 -0.32 5.34
N THR A 106 -2.04 -0.06 5.18
CA THR A 106 -1.32 -0.17 3.89
C THR A 106 0.16 -0.38 4.20
N ALA A 107 0.88 -1.09 3.32
CA ALA A 107 2.32 -1.33 3.44
C ALA A 107 3.14 -0.06 3.13
N TRP A 108 3.10 0.94 4.01
CA TRP A 108 3.60 2.30 3.72
C TRP A 108 5.02 2.37 3.14
N PRO A 109 6.02 1.65 3.68
CA PRO A 109 7.39 1.81 3.22
C PRO A 109 7.61 1.42 1.75
N ILE A 110 6.76 0.55 1.20
CA ILE A 110 6.90 -0.01 -0.16
C ILE A 110 5.76 0.36 -1.12
N LEU A 111 4.63 0.86 -0.61
CA LEU A 111 3.48 1.33 -1.42
C LEU A 111 3.27 2.84 -1.34
N GLY A 112 3.93 3.53 -0.40
CA GLY A 112 3.60 4.90 -0.01
C GLY A 112 2.34 4.97 0.88
N LEU A 113 2.01 6.18 1.32
CA LEU A 113 0.76 6.41 2.06
C LEU A 113 -0.46 6.17 1.16
N PRO A 114 -1.57 5.63 1.69
CA PRO A 114 -2.72 5.28 0.89
C PRO A 114 -3.37 6.52 0.25
N PRO A 115 -3.70 6.46 -1.06
CA PRO A 115 -4.37 7.56 -1.75
C PRO A 115 -5.79 7.76 -1.22
N THR A 116 -6.37 8.93 -1.50
CA THR A 116 -7.72 9.29 -1.00
C THR A 116 -8.79 8.28 -1.40
N TRP A 117 -8.76 7.74 -2.63
CA TRP A 117 -9.73 6.77 -3.10
C TRP A 117 -9.69 5.44 -2.31
N TYR A 118 -8.50 5.01 -1.87
CA TYR A 118 -8.35 3.78 -1.09
C TYR A 118 -9.01 3.91 0.30
N LYS A 119 -8.97 5.12 0.86
CA LYS A 119 -9.54 5.47 2.17
C LYS A 119 -11.04 5.79 2.11
N SER A 120 -11.61 5.87 0.91
CA SER A 120 -12.99 6.30 0.71
C SER A 120 -13.97 5.26 1.22
N PHE A 121 -15.17 5.70 1.60
CA PHE A 121 -16.21 4.78 2.07
C PHE A 121 -16.65 3.84 0.95
N GLU A 122 -16.67 4.32 -0.29
CA GLU A 122 -17.04 3.54 -1.47
C GLU A 122 -16.10 2.37 -1.66
N TYR A 123 -14.78 2.59 -1.67
CA TYR A 123 -13.82 1.49 -1.85
C TYR A 123 -13.90 0.50 -0.69
N ARG A 124 -13.87 1.01 0.54
CA ARG A 124 -13.88 0.20 1.77
C ARG A 124 -15.13 -0.66 1.92
N ALA A 125 -16.30 -0.17 1.50
CA ALA A 125 -17.55 -0.91 1.59
C ALA A 125 -17.78 -1.86 0.40
N ARG A 126 -17.37 -1.47 -0.80
CA ARG A 126 -17.75 -2.17 -2.03
C ARG A 126 -16.75 -3.23 -2.46
N VAL A 127 -15.45 -2.97 -2.36
CA VAL A 127 -14.45 -3.87 -2.97
C VAL A 127 -14.46 -5.26 -2.33
N VAL A 128 -14.83 -5.38 -1.06
CA VAL A 128 -14.97 -6.68 -0.38
C VAL A 128 -16.14 -7.51 -0.94
N ARG A 129 -17.20 -6.84 -1.43
CA ARG A 129 -18.47 -7.49 -1.81
C ARG A 129 -18.66 -7.62 -3.32
N GLU A 130 -18.30 -6.60 -4.08
CA GLU A 130 -18.43 -6.55 -5.54
C GLU A 130 -17.12 -6.14 -6.23
N PRO A 131 -15.99 -6.81 -5.94
CA PRO A 131 -14.67 -6.39 -6.41
C PRO A 131 -14.59 -6.28 -7.93
N ARG A 132 -15.18 -7.23 -8.67
CA ARG A 132 -15.17 -7.22 -10.14
C ARG A 132 -15.78 -5.95 -10.71
N LYS A 133 -16.90 -5.49 -10.14
CA LYS A 133 -17.58 -4.27 -10.55
C LYS A 133 -16.77 -3.02 -10.18
N VAL A 134 -16.21 -2.98 -8.97
CA VAL A 134 -15.34 -1.89 -8.53
C VAL A 134 -14.13 -1.76 -9.46
N LEU A 135 -13.45 -2.87 -9.78
CA LEU A 135 -12.29 -2.87 -10.68
C LEU A 135 -12.69 -2.43 -12.10
N SER A 136 -13.82 -2.91 -12.62
CA SER A 136 -14.36 -2.48 -13.93
C SER A 136 -14.64 -0.97 -13.98
N GLU A 137 -15.29 -0.40 -12.95
CA GLU A 137 -15.52 1.05 -12.84
C GLU A 137 -14.20 1.86 -12.75
N MET A 138 -13.15 1.26 -12.17
CA MET A 138 -11.81 1.84 -12.12
C MET A 138 -11.00 1.61 -13.42
N GLY A 139 -11.58 0.98 -14.44
CA GLY A 139 -10.97 0.74 -15.76
C GLY A 139 -10.15 -0.56 -15.87
N THR A 140 -10.30 -1.49 -14.92
CA THR A 140 -9.63 -2.80 -14.95
C THR A 140 -10.66 -3.91 -15.12
N GLU A 141 -10.77 -4.43 -16.34
CA GLU A 141 -11.63 -5.58 -16.64
C GLU A 141 -10.95 -6.89 -16.22
N ILE A 142 -11.62 -7.66 -15.36
CA ILE A 142 -11.20 -9.00 -14.97
C ILE A 142 -12.19 -9.99 -15.57
N ALA A 143 -11.69 -10.91 -16.40
CA ALA A 143 -12.50 -11.92 -17.07
C ALA A 143 -13.21 -12.85 -16.06
N SER A 144 -14.38 -13.37 -16.42
CA SER A 144 -15.25 -14.13 -15.50
C SER A 144 -14.64 -15.44 -15.01
N ASP A 145 -13.69 -16.00 -15.75
CA ASP A 145 -12.91 -17.20 -15.42
C ASP A 145 -11.73 -16.93 -14.46
N VAL A 146 -11.40 -15.67 -14.19
CA VAL A 146 -10.38 -15.28 -13.22
C VAL A 146 -11.02 -15.02 -11.86
N GLU A 147 -10.63 -15.79 -10.83
CA GLU A 147 -11.02 -15.55 -9.44
C GLU A 147 -10.51 -14.18 -8.98
N ILE A 148 -11.32 -13.43 -8.22
CA ILE A 148 -10.83 -12.24 -7.51
C ILE A 148 -10.78 -12.53 -6.02
N ARG A 149 -9.59 -12.43 -5.43
CA ARG A 149 -9.36 -12.60 -3.99
C ARG A 149 -9.03 -11.27 -3.34
N VAL A 150 -9.87 -10.88 -2.40
CA VAL A 150 -9.72 -9.62 -1.66
C VAL A 150 -9.08 -9.90 -0.32
N TYR A 151 -7.96 -9.23 -0.04
CA TYR A 151 -7.29 -9.24 1.25
C TYR A 151 -7.72 -8.01 2.04
N ASP A 152 -8.48 -8.23 3.11
CA ASP A 152 -8.81 -7.17 4.07
C ASP A 152 -7.76 -7.11 5.18
N THR A 153 -7.08 -5.97 5.27
CA THR A 153 -5.95 -5.71 6.17
C THR A 153 -6.47 -5.39 7.57
N THR A 154 -6.83 -6.44 8.29
CA THR A 154 -7.54 -6.39 9.59
C THR A 154 -6.62 -6.55 10.80
N ALA A 155 -5.36 -6.93 10.59
CA ALA A 155 -4.35 -7.15 11.63
C ALA A 155 -3.00 -6.58 11.17
N GLU A 156 -1.87 -7.14 11.63
CA GLU A 156 -0.54 -6.58 11.38
C GLU A 156 0.13 -7.01 10.08
N THR A 157 -0.45 -7.95 9.35
CA THR A 157 0.04 -8.25 8.00
C THR A 157 -0.13 -7.05 7.09
N ARG A 158 0.90 -6.74 6.31
CA ARG A 158 0.89 -5.66 5.32
C ARG A 158 1.18 -6.27 3.95
N TYR A 159 0.25 -6.09 3.04
CA TYR A 159 0.25 -6.81 1.77
C TYR A 159 0.84 -5.97 0.63
N MET A 160 1.44 -6.67 -0.33
CA MET A 160 1.65 -6.17 -1.68
C MET A 160 1.18 -7.23 -2.68
N VAL A 161 0.68 -6.81 -3.84
CA VAL A 161 0.36 -7.74 -4.94
C VAL A 161 1.61 -7.92 -5.79
N LEU A 162 1.96 -9.15 -6.13
CA LEU A 162 2.91 -9.47 -7.20
C LEU A 162 2.11 -9.74 -8.48
N PRO A 163 1.98 -8.75 -9.38
CA PRO A 163 1.20 -8.91 -10.61
C PRO A 163 1.87 -9.89 -11.57
N GLN A 164 1.10 -10.39 -12.55
CA GLN A 164 1.65 -11.14 -13.67
C GLN A 164 2.56 -10.24 -14.51
N ARG A 165 3.69 -10.78 -14.98
CA ARG A 165 4.54 -10.09 -15.95
C ARG A 165 3.82 -10.05 -17.30
N PRO A 166 3.59 -8.87 -17.90
CA PRO A 166 2.94 -8.79 -19.20
C PRO A 166 3.86 -9.31 -20.30
N ALA A 167 3.28 -9.97 -21.30
CA ALA A 167 3.98 -10.36 -22.53
C ALA A 167 4.50 -9.12 -23.28
N GLY A 168 5.56 -9.29 -24.06
CA GLY A 168 6.22 -8.18 -24.76
C GLY A 168 7.26 -7.43 -23.91
N THR A 169 7.50 -7.91 -22.68
CA THR A 169 8.55 -7.40 -21.78
C THR A 169 9.75 -8.34 -21.67
N GLU A 170 9.86 -9.33 -22.56
CA GLU A 170 10.95 -10.30 -22.54
C GLU A 170 12.30 -9.58 -22.71
N GLY A 171 13.29 -9.94 -21.89
CA GLY A 171 14.63 -9.35 -21.95
C GLY A 171 14.75 -7.91 -21.43
N TRP A 172 13.66 -7.28 -21.00
CA TRP A 172 13.72 -5.95 -20.38
C TRP A 172 14.60 -5.96 -19.12
N SER A 173 15.35 -4.88 -18.93
CA SER A 173 16.09 -4.63 -17.70
C SER A 173 15.14 -4.42 -16.53
N GLN A 174 15.62 -4.55 -15.29
CA GLN A 174 14.80 -4.26 -14.12
C GLN A 174 14.30 -2.81 -14.12
N GLU A 175 15.11 -1.85 -14.55
CA GLU A 175 14.71 -0.44 -14.66
C GLU A 175 13.55 -0.23 -15.65
N GLN A 176 13.56 -0.95 -16.78
CA GLN A 176 12.44 -0.89 -17.74
C GLN A 176 11.16 -1.52 -17.18
N LEU A 177 11.27 -2.50 -16.28
CA LEU A 177 10.14 -3.17 -15.64
C LEU A 177 9.54 -2.36 -14.46
N GLN A 178 10.27 -1.38 -13.91
CA GLN A 178 9.89 -0.58 -12.73
C GLN A 178 9.09 0.70 -13.06
#